data_AF-A0A828ZPP9-F1
#
_entry.id   AF-A0A828ZPP9-F1
#
_cell.length_a   1.000
_cell.length_b   1.000
_cell.length_c   1.000
_cell.angle_alpha   90.00
_cell.angle_beta   90.00
_cell.angle_gamma   90.00
#
_symmetry.space_group_name_H-M   'P 1'
#
loop_
_entity.id
_entity.type
_entity.pdbx_description
1 polymer ?
#
loop_
_entity_poly.entity_id
_entity_poly.type
_entity_poly.pdbx_seq_one_letter_code
_entity_poly.pdbx_strand_id
1 'polypeptide(L)'
;MSSLILQSARLRSPFENNETIWLFVSRDQRKALLFYFQKMAQAAPKLDVVKIPGLNPNAKYLIDDKVIYGGDELASCGFYLFPFLNGDYMAKVFEIQQLDTIL
;
A
#
# COMPACT_ATOMS: atom_id res chain seq x y z
N MET A 1 2.44 26.72 4.86
CA MET A 1 3.19 25.75 4.02
C MET A 1 3.38 24.48 4.83
N SER A 2 2.55 23.46 4.56
CA SER A 2 2.61 22.16 5.24
C SER A 2 3.91 21.47 4.86
N SER A 3 4.83 21.29 5.81
CA SER A 3 6.01 20.46 5.58
C SER A 3 5.57 19.00 5.53
N LEU A 4 5.70 18.40 4.35
CA LEU A 4 5.44 16.97 4.10
C LEU A 4 6.53 16.13 4.77
N ILE A 5 6.44 15.95 6.09
CA ILE A 5 7.16 14.86 6.76
C ILE A 5 6.28 13.63 6.64
N LEU A 6 6.60 12.77 5.69
CA LEU A 6 6.01 11.44 5.52
C LEU A 6 6.85 10.44 6.32
N GLN A 7 6.20 9.53 7.05
CA GLN A 7 6.87 8.36 7.61
C GLN A 7 7.05 7.34 6.49
N SER A 8 8.30 7.00 6.14
CA SER A 8 8.61 6.01 5.11
C SER A 8 9.01 4.67 5.73
N ALA A 9 8.46 3.57 5.21
CA ALA A 9 8.83 2.21 5.57
C ALA A 9 9.15 1.39 4.32
N ARG A 10 10.26 0.65 4.37
CA ARG A 10 10.57 -0.37 3.37
C ARG A 10 9.91 -1.67 3.81
N LEU A 11 8.85 -2.07 3.12
CA LEU A 11 8.13 -3.31 3.42
C LEU A 11 8.77 -4.52 2.75
N ARG A 12 9.34 -4.33 1.55
CA ARG A 12 10.13 -5.37 0.85
C ARG A 12 11.35 -4.76 0.16
N SER A 13 12.49 -5.43 0.34
CA SER A 13 13.78 -5.00 -0.21
C SER A 13 13.95 -5.40 -1.68
N PRO A 14 14.51 -4.52 -2.55
CA PRO A 14 14.78 -4.88 -3.94
C PRO A 14 15.85 -5.96 -4.12
N PHE A 15 16.61 -6.24 -3.06
CA PHE A 15 17.72 -7.19 -3.06
C PHE A 15 17.32 -8.60 -2.62
N GLU A 16 16.12 -8.78 -2.05
CA GLU A 16 15.71 -10.05 -1.44
C GLU A 16 14.66 -10.80 -2.28
N ASN A 17 13.84 -10.07 -3.05
CA ASN A 17 12.71 -10.63 -3.77
C ASN A 17 12.60 -10.07 -5.19
N ASN A 18 11.71 -10.63 -6.00
CA ASN A 18 11.35 -10.08 -7.31
C ASN A 18 10.56 -8.76 -7.17
N GLU A 19 9.83 -8.63 -6.07
CA GLU A 19 9.02 -7.48 -5.71
C GLU A 19 9.75 -6.51 -4.77
N THR A 20 9.53 -5.21 -4.98
CA THR A 20 9.95 -4.15 -4.05
C THR A 20 8.74 -3.36 -3.62
N ILE A 21 8.60 -3.11 -2.32
CA ILE A 21 7.46 -2.36 -1.78
C ILE A 21 7.91 -1.32 -0.78
N TRP A 22 7.59 -0.05 -1.07
CA TRP A 22 7.81 1.07 -0.18
C TRP A 22 6.47 1.72 0.19
N LEU A 23 6.34 2.07 1.46
CA LEU A 23 5.16 2.71 2.01
C LEU A 23 5.53 4.09 2.53
N PHE A 24 4.72 5.09 2.22
CA PHE A 24 4.81 6.43 2.77
C PHE A 24 3.47 6.77 3.41
N VAL A 25 3.48 7.11 4.70
CA VAL A 25 2.28 7.49 5.44
C VAL A 25 2.39 8.95 5.86
N SER A 26 1.32 9.72 5.68
CA SER A 26 1.25 11.10 6.16
C SER A 26 1.28 11.14 7.69
N ARG A 27 1.83 12.21 8.26
CA ARG A 27 1.95 12.35 9.72
C ARG A 27 0.62 12.27 10.46
N ASP A 28 -0.44 12.78 9.85
CA ASP A 28 -1.81 12.71 10.36
C ASP A 28 -2.50 11.36 10.12
N GLN A 29 -1.78 10.41 9.51
CA GLN A 29 -2.24 9.06 9.18
C GLN A 29 -3.44 9.03 8.21
N ARG A 30 -3.79 10.16 7.59
CA ARG A 30 -4.97 10.25 6.72
C ARG A 30 -4.71 9.79 5.30
N LYS A 31 -3.44 9.76 4.87
CA LYS A 31 -3.05 9.37 3.53
C LYS A 31 -1.85 8.44 3.57
N ALA A 32 -1.82 7.49 2.65
CA ALA A 32 -0.61 6.73 2.37
C ALA A 32 -0.46 6.46 0.88
N LEU A 33 0.79 6.32 0.46
CA LEU A 33 1.18 5.86 -0.88
C LEU A 33 1.99 4.59 -0.72
N LEU A 34 1.54 3.52 -1.37
CA LEU A 34 2.29 2.28 -1.47
C LEU A 34 2.81 2.11 -2.89
N PHE A 35 4.12 2.16 -3.03
CA PHE A 35 4.82 1.92 -4.29
C PHE A 35 5.16 0.44 -4.38
N TYR A 36 4.63 -0.23 -5.40
CA TYR A 36 4.88 -1.63 -5.70
C TYR A 36 5.61 -1.75 -7.04
N PHE A 37 6.78 -2.37 -7.03
CA PHE A 37 7.59 -2.64 -8.21
C PHE A 37 7.79 -4.14 -8.39
N GLN A 38 7.74 -4.62 -9.63
CA GLN A 38 8.01 -6.00 -10.02
C GLN A 38 9.15 -6.01 -11.04
N LYS A 39 10.25 -6.71 -10.76
CA LYS A 39 11.42 -6.75 -11.67
C LYS A 39 11.15 -7.59 -12.91
N MET A 40 10.69 -8.83 -12.74
CA MET A 40 10.44 -9.76 -13.84
C MET A 40 9.00 -10.26 -13.81
N ALA A 41 8.39 -10.42 -14.99
CA ALA A 41 7.13 -11.12 -15.12
C ALA A 41 7.28 -12.57 -14.66
N GLN A 42 6.24 -13.09 -14.01
CA GLN A 42 6.18 -14.49 -13.61
C GLN A 42 4.95 -15.13 -14.25
N ALA A 43 5.11 -16.33 -14.79
CA ALA A 43 3.98 -17.13 -15.22
C ALA A 43 3.27 -17.68 -13.97
N ALA A 44 1.96 -17.42 -13.86
CA ALA A 44 1.14 -17.81 -12.70
C ALA A 44 1.75 -17.39 -11.34
N PRO A 45 1.93 -16.08 -11.10
CA PRO A 45 2.47 -15.62 -9.82
C PRO A 45 1.53 -16.01 -8.68
N LYS A 46 2.11 -16.26 -7.50
CA LYS A 46 1.32 -16.50 -6.30
C LYS A 46 0.48 -15.26 -5.97
N LEU A 47 -0.72 -15.49 -5.44
CA LEU A 47 -1.50 -14.41 -4.86
C LEU A 47 -0.80 -13.92 -3.59
N ASP A 48 -0.56 -12.62 -3.50
CA ASP A 48 0.31 -12.04 -2.48
C ASP A 48 -0.39 -10.90 -1.74
N VAL A 49 -0.11 -10.80 -0.45
CA VAL A 49 -0.74 -9.86 0.48
C VAL A 49 0.30 -8.90 1.03
N VAL A 50 -0.07 -7.62 1.11
CA VAL A 50 0.74 -6.58 1.75
C VAL A 50 -0.02 -5.93 2.90
N LYS A 51 0.66 -5.81 4.05
CA LYS A 51 0.15 -5.14 5.24
C LYS A 51 0.58 -3.67 5.24
N ILE A 52 -0.28 -2.80 5.77
CA ILE A 52 -0.08 -1.34 5.79
C ILE A 52 0.00 -0.86 7.25
N PRO A 53 1.19 -0.88 7.87
CA PRO A 53 1.36 -0.32 9.20
C PRO A 53 1.35 1.22 9.18
N GLY A 54 1.16 1.83 10.34
CA GLY A 54 1.29 3.28 10.53
C GLY A 54 0.02 4.10 10.25
N LEU A 55 -1.07 3.45 9.84
CA LEU A 55 -2.41 4.05 9.75
C LEU A 55 -3.12 4.07 11.11
N ASN A 56 -4.18 4.88 11.22
CA ASN A 56 -5.03 4.89 12.40
C ASN A 56 -5.92 3.63 12.42
N PRO A 57 -5.79 2.74 13.42
CA PRO A 57 -6.53 1.48 13.45
C PRO A 57 -8.06 1.66 13.55
N ASN A 58 -8.53 2.81 14.07
CA ASN A 58 -9.96 3.07 14.27
C ASN A 58 -10.63 3.78 13.09
N ALA A 59 -9.89 4.04 12.00
CA ALA A 59 -10.39 4.74 10.82
C ALA A 59 -10.68 3.76 9.67
N LYS A 60 -11.50 4.21 8.71
CA LYS A 60 -11.72 3.52 7.44
C LYS A 60 -10.92 4.20 6.34
N TYR A 61 -10.35 3.39 5.45
CA TYR A 61 -9.53 3.86 4.34
C TYR A 61 -10.06 3.33 3.01
N LEU A 62 -10.13 4.20 2.02
CA LEU A 62 -10.42 3.91 0.63
C LEU A 62 -9.10 3.70 -0.13
N ILE A 63 -8.99 2.59 -0.86
CA ILE A 63 -7.84 2.28 -1.72
C ILE A 63 -8.22 2.42 -3.19
N ASP A 64 -7.44 3.19 -3.95
CA ASP A 64 -7.60 3.46 -5.39
C ASP A 64 -9.05 3.83 -5.79
N ASP A 65 -9.77 4.55 -4.91
CA ASP A 65 -11.19 4.91 -5.06
C ASP A 65 -12.15 3.73 -5.29
N LYS A 66 -11.78 2.52 -4.84
CA LYS A 66 -12.51 1.28 -5.16
C LYS A 66 -13.00 0.50 -3.96
N VAL A 67 -12.14 0.31 -2.96
CA VAL A 67 -12.39 -0.63 -1.86
C VAL A 67 -12.06 -0.01 -0.52
N ILE A 68 -12.91 -0.29 0.47
CA ILE A 68 -12.80 0.26 1.82
C ILE A 68 -12.34 -0.83 2.77
N TYR A 69 -11.37 -0.51 3.60
CA TYR A 69 -10.87 -1.38 4.68
C TYR A 69 -10.77 -0.63 6.01
N GLY A 70 -10.83 -1.36 7.12
CA GLY A 70 -10.42 -0.84 8.43
C GLY A 70 -8.91 -0.61 8.49
N GLY A 71 -8.46 0.42 9.20
CA GLY A 71 -7.02 0.66 9.41
C GLY A 71 -6.34 -0.48 10.19
N ASP A 72 -7.07 -1.10 11.11
CA ASP A 72 -6.68 -2.32 11.84
C ASP A 72 -6.57 -3.55 10.93
N GLU A 73 -7.53 -3.74 10.01
CA GLU A 73 -7.51 -4.78 8.99
C GLU A 73 -6.30 -4.62 8.08
N LEU A 74 -6.02 -3.39 7.62
CA LEU A 74 -4.86 -3.11 6.76
C LEU A 74 -3.54 -3.40 7.46
N ALA A 75 -3.42 -3.09 8.75
CA ALA A 75 -2.22 -3.38 9.53
C ALA A 75 -2.04 -4.87 9.83
N SER A 76 -3.14 -5.58 10.11
CA SER A 76 -3.10 -6.96 10.62
C SER A 76 -3.20 -8.01 9.52
N CYS A 77 -4.12 -7.83 8.58
CA CYS A 77 -4.43 -8.73 7.48
C CYS A 77 -3.80 -8.23 6.18
N GLY A 78 -3.86 -6.93 5.90
CA GLY A 78 -3.41 -6.35 4.63
C GLY A 78 -4.42 -6.55 3.49
N PHE A 79 -3.98 -6.30 2.27
CA PHE A 79 -4.77 -6.53 1.06
C PHE A 79 -3.94 -7.17 -0.06
N TYR A 80 -4.63 -7.74 -1.04
CA TYR A 80 -4.00 -8.42 -2.17
C TYR A 80 -3.37 -7.44 -3.16
N LEU A 81 -2.13 -7.74 -3.60
CA LEU A 81 -1.48 -7.05 -4.73
C LEU A 81 -2.09 -7.51 -6.06
N PHE A 82 -3.33 -7.09 -6.30
CA PHE A 82 -4.13 -7.48 -7.45
C PHE A 82 -4.74 -6.25 -8.16
N PRO A 83 -4.90 -6.26 -9.51
CA PRO A 83 -4.49 -7.30 -10.46
C PRO A 83 -2.96 -7.44 -10.56
N PHE A 84 -2.49 -8.61 -11.00
CA PHE A 84 -1.06 -8.83 -11.25
C PHE A 84 -0.53 -7.86 -12.30
N LEU A 85 0.73 -7.45 -12.13
CA LEU A 85 1.41 -6.62 -13.11
C LEU A 85 1.89 -7.52 -14.26
N ASN A 86 1.47 -7.18 -15.48
CA ASN A 86 1.84 -7.93 -16.68
C ASN A 86 3.05 -7.28 -17.36
N GLY A 87 4.16 -8.02 -17.45
CA GLY A 87 5.40 -7.57 -18.07
C GLY A 87 6.56 -7.39 -17.09
N ASP A 88 7.74 -7.19 -17.65
CA ASP A 88 8.97 -6.94 -16.90
C ASP A 88 9.05 -5.47 -16.45
N TYR A 89 9.69 -5.23 -15.31
CA TYR A 89 9.95 -3.90 -14.75
C TYR A 89 8.70 -3.02 -14.57
N MET A 90 7.59 -3.64 -14.19
CA MET A 90 6.32 -2.94 -13.97
C MET A 90 6.26 -2.28 -12.60
N ALA A 91 5.47 -1.21 -12.51
CA ALA A 91 5.21 -0.49 -11.27
C ALA A 91 3.73 -0.15 -11.11
N LYS A 92 3.27 -0.10 -9.87
CA LYS A 92 1.96 0.43 -9.48
C LYS A 92 2.09 1.24 -8.20
N VAL A 93 1.37 2.35 -8.13
CA VAL A 93 1.14 3.09 -6.89
C VAL A 93 -0.29 2.80 -6.44
N PHE A 94 -0.45 2.46 -5.17
CA PHE A 94 -1.75 2.42 -4.52
C PHE A 94 -1.93 3.69 -3.70
N GLU A 95 -3.03 4.38 -3.93
CA GLU A 95 -3.43 5.54 -3.12
C GLU A 95 -4.38 5.09 -2.03
N ILE A 96 -4.04 5.43 -0.78
CA ILE A 96 -4.84 5.07 0.40
C ILE A 96 -5.25 6.36 1.09
N GLN A 97 -6.55 6.57 1.27
CA GLN A 97 -7.10 7.80 1.82
C GLN A 97 -8.12 7.49 2.90
N GLN A 98 -8.01 8.15 4.06
CA GLN A 98 -9.00 8.04 5.11
C GLN A 98 -10.33 8.62 4.61
N LEU A 99 -11.43 7.92 4.90
CA LEU A 99 -12.76 8.46 4.71
C LEU A 99 -13.10 9.40 5.86
N ASP A 100 -13.52 10.61 5.52
CA ASP A 100 -14.11 11.52 6.50
C ASP A 100 -15.49 10.95 6.90
N THR A 101 -15.72 10.78 8.20
CA THR A 101 -17.02 10.33 8.70
C THR A 101 -18.08 11.36 8.31
N ILE A 102 -19.03 10.96 7.46
CA ILE A 102 -20.26 11.73 7.26
C ILE A 102 -21.06 11.60 8.56
N LEU A 103 -21.27 12.72 9.24
CA LEU A 103 -22.17 12.84 10.40
C LEU A 103 -23.63 12.60 9.99
#